data_AF-A0A9W7BJ96-F1
#
_entry.id   AF-A0A9W7BJ96-F1
#
_cell.length_a   1.000
_cell.length_b   1.000
_cell.length_c   1.000
_cell.angle_alpha   90.00
_cell.angle_beta   90.00
_cell.angle_gamma   90.00
#
_symmetry.space_group_name_H-M   'P 1'
#
loop_
_entity.id
_entity.type
_entity.pdbx_description
1 polymer ?
#
loop_
_entity_poly.entity_id
_entity_poly.type
_entity_poly.pdbx_seq_one_letter_code
_entity_poly.pdbx_strand_id
1 'polypeptide(L)'
;MGQILFTNDGVLPLKDGLNVAVVGPMAEAPEKYLSSYAADDICYDGSHSCMTSIYEAIEAENKYGATFVAQGCDVSSNSTDGFDEALGIAKTADVVVLAIGIDNTIEREGQDRDDTALPRVQEDFALKVLALGKPVVMVMVNGGGLAIDNLIDGPNAIIEAFNPAVMGPKALALQIYGSENRQGKLPVTLYPHSFIEEQPMTNYDMSLSPGGPTVITKDSHPGAFATDSVLLIFALECENSKREKKGEEQFQDFETYQSSLSIKILVGEIYMLSGTPLSI
;
A
#
# COMPACT_ATOMS: atom_id res chain seq x y z
N MET A 1 6.10 -8.92 4.72
CA MET A 1 4.78 -9.05 4.06
C MET A 1 4.87 -8.47 2.65
N GLY A 2 4.01 -8.90 1.73
CA GLY A 2 4.00 -8.38 0.36
C GLY A 2 3.27 -7.04 0.31
N GLN A 3 3.94 -6.00 -0.19
CA GLN A 3 3.36 -4.69 -0.42
C GLN A 3 2.41 -4.76 -1.62
N ILE A 4 1.33 -3.98 -1.58
CA ILE A 4 0.26 -4.04 -2.58
C ILE A 4 0.23 -2.71 -3.32
N LEU A 5 0.20 -2.77 -4.65
CA LEU A 5 0.03 -1.60 -5.50
C LEU A 5 -1.46 -1.47 -5.86
N PHE A 6 -2.14 -0.46 -5.34
CA PHE A 6 -3.57 -0.22 -5.63
C PHE A 6 -3.79 0.48 -6.96
N THR A 7 -3.02 1.53 -7.23
CA THR A 7 -3.11 2.34 -8.43
C THR A 7 -1.71 2.74 -8.89
N ASN A 8 -1.53 2.91 -10.19
CA ASN A 8 -0.33 3.47 -10.79
C ASN A 8 -0.63 4.04 -12.19
N ASP A 9 -0.58 5.36 -12.32
CA ASP A 9 -0.81 6.09 -13.57
C ASP A 9 0.47 6.23 -14.41
N GLY A 10 1.45 5.33 -14.20
CA GLY A 10 2.73 5.31 -14.90
C GLY A 10 3.82 6.20 -14.27
N VAL A 11 3.59 6.70 -13.05
CA VAL A 11 4.64 7.40 -12.29
C VAL A 11 5.71 6.43 -11.81
N LEU A 12 5.33 5.20 -11.46
CA LEU A 12 6.26 4.12 -11.14
C LEU A 12 6.61 3.34 -12.41
N PRO A 13 7.88 2.89 -12.56
CA PRO A 13 8.96 3.02 -11.60
C PRO A 13 9.61 4.42 -11.66
N LEU A 14 10.09 4.91 -10.52
CA LEU A 14 10.80 6.19 -10.47
C LEU A 14 12.15 6.10 -11.21
N LYS A 15 12.53 7.21 -11.81
CA LYS A 15 13.82 7.35 -12.49
C LYS A 15 14.89 7.82 -11.51
N ASP A 16 16.11 7.35 -11.72
CA ASP A 16 17.31 7.90 -11.08
C ASP A 16 17.48 9.39 -11.42
N GLY A 17 18.11 10.14 -10.52
CA GLY A 17 18.48 11.54 -10.75
C GLY A 17 17.42 12.58 -10.40
N LEU A 18 16.28 12.16 -9.84
CA LEU A 18 15.19 13.06 -9.46
C LEU A 18 15.41 13.68 -8.08
N ASN A 19 14.84 14.88 -7.87
CA ASN A 19 14.65 15.43 -6.54
C ASN A 19 13.39 14.78 -5.93
N VAL A 20 13.56 13.94 -4.93
CA VAL A 20 12.48 13.20 -4.28
C VAL A 20 12.20 13.80 -2.91
N ALA A 21 10.95 14.19 -2.64
CA ALA A 21 10.51 14.58 -1.30
C ALA A 21 9.79 13.42 -0.63
N VAL A 22 10.33 12.89 0.47
CA VAL A 22 9.68 11.88 1.31
C VAL A 22 9.04 12.60 2.49
N VAL A 23 7.71 12.72 2.49
CA VAL A 23 6.98 13.52 3.48
C VAL A 23 5.93 12.72 4.21
N GLY A 24 5.60 13.13 5.43
CA GLY A 24 4.54 12.52 6.24
C GLY A 24 5.07 11.82 7.51
N PRO A 25 4.17 11.48 8.44
CA PRO A 25 4.52 10.94 9.76
C PRO A 25 5.27 9.61 9.72
N MET A 26 5.20 8.89 8.59
CA MET A 26 5.85 7.60 8.39
C MET A 26 7.14 7.70 7.57
N ALA A 27 7.58 8.91 7.19
CA ALA A 27 8.74 9.08 6.33
C ALA A 27 10.06 8.65 7.00
N GLU A 28 10.25 9.03 8.27
CA GLU A 28 11.47 8.82 9.05
C GLU A 28 11.19 8.24 10.45
N ALA A 29 10.17 7.38 10.55
CA ALA A 29 9.70 6.83 11.82
C ALA A 29 9.72 5.29 11.82
N PRO A 30 10.91 4.65 11.78
CA PRO A 30 11.02 3.20 11.65
C PRO A 30 10.34 2.40 12.76
N GLU A 31 10.26 2.94 13.96
CA GLU A 31 9.53 2.34 15.09
C GLU A 31 8.03 2.17 14.81
N LYS A 32 7.44 3.02 13.96
CA LYS A 32 6.02 2.98 13.60
C LYS A 32 5.69 1.88 12.58
N TYR A 33 6.70 1.26 11.97
CA TYR A 33 6.51 0.17 11.01
C TYR A 33 6.23 -1.19 11.68
N LEU A 34 6.31 -1.22 13.00
CA LEU A 34 6.21 -2.40 13.83
C LEU A 34 4.78 -2.58 14.36
N SER A 35 4.27 -3.79 14.24
CA SER A 35 3.00 -4.18 14.86
C SER A 35 3.12 -4.24 16.39
N SER A 36 2.00 -4.17 17.10
CA SER A 36 1.89 -4.25 18.56
C SER A 36 2.50 -5.51 19.19
N TYR A 37 2.76 -6.57 18.41
CA TYR A 37 3.42 -7.80 18.87
C TYR A 37 4.92 -7.88 18.50
N ALA A 38 5.51 -6.78 18.05
CA ALA A 38 6.95 -6.70 17.85
C ALA A 38 7.70 -6.91 19.17
N ALA A 39 8.88 -7.55 19.09
CA ALA A 39 9.74 -7.69 20.26
C ALA A 39 10.37 -6.34 20.60
N ASP A 40 10.50 -6.04 21.89
CA ASP A 40 11.16 -4.82 22.37
C ASP A 40 12.65 -4.77 21.96
N ASP A 41 13.29 -5.94 21.83
CA ASP A 41 14.70 -6.09 21.48
C ASP A 41 14.92 -6.39 19.98
N ILE A 42 14.17 -5.73 19.08
CA ILE A 42 14.40 -5.89 17.63
C ILE A 42 15.83 -5.49 17.24
N CYS A 43 16.33 -4.41 17.83
CA CYS A 43 17.75 -4.10 17.81
C CYS A 43 18.38 -4.53 19.13
N TYR A 44 19.59 -5.08 19.08
CA TYR A 44 20.31 -5.59 20.25
C TYR A 44 20.61 -4.52 21.33
N ASP A 45 20.48 -3.24 20.99
CA ASP A 45 20.68 -2.11 21.91
C ASP A 45 19.37 -1.62 22.56
N GLY A 46 18.23 -2.28 22.30
CA GLY A 46 16.91 -1.89 22.80
C GLY A 46 16.35 -0.62 22.17
N SER A 47 16.95 -0.15 21.07
CA SER A 47 16.48 0.99 20.28
C SER A 47 15.90 0.54 18.94
N HIS A 48 15.62 1.49 18.03
CA HIS A 48 15.26 1.22 16.63
C HIS A 48 16.39 1.61 15.65
N SER A 49 17.61 1.80 16.15
CA SER A 49 18.77 2.30 15.39
C SER A 49 19.20 1.39 14.23
N CYS A 50 18.89 0.11 14.30
CA CYS A 50 19.21 -0.87 13.27
C CYS A 50 18.18 -0.94 12.13
N MET A 51 17.06 -0.21 12.27
CA MET A 51 16.00 -0.17 11.28
C MET A 51 16.21 0.97 10.30
N THR A 52 15.94 0.70 9.03
CA THR A 52 16.00 1.71 7.96
C THR A 52 14.63 2.37 7.81
N SER A 53 14.60 3.70 7.70
CA SER A 53 13.39 4.44 7.39
C SER A 53 12.98 4.34 5.91
N ILE A 54 11.76 4.75 5.57
CA ILE A 54 11.33 4.86 4.16
C ILE A 54 12.19 5.89 3.43
N TYR A 55 12.49 7.01 4.07
CA TYR A 55 13.41 8.03 3.56
C TYR A 55 14.79 7.44 3.21
N GLU A 56 15.46 6.80 4.17
CA GLU A 56 16.81 6.25 3.97
C GLU A 56 16.83 5.17 2.87
N ALA A 57 15.78 4.34 2.80
CA ALA A 57 15.68 3.32 1.78
C ALA A 57 15.51 3.93 0.37
N ILE A 58 14.70 4.98 0.23
CA ILE A 58 14.51 5.70 -1.04
C ILE A 58 15.79 6.44 -1.43
N GLU A 59 16.46 7.08 -0.47
CA GLU A 59 17.73 7.77 -0.70
C GLU A 59 18.80 6.81 -1.22
N ALA A 60 18.88 5.61 -0.66
CA ALA A 60 19.83 4.58 -1.09
C ALA A 60 19.61 4.10 -2.53
N GLU A 61 18.36 4.07 -3.01
CA GLU A 61 18.03 3.68 -4.39
C GLU A 61 18.07 4.85 -5.39
N ASN A 62 17.86 6.10 -4.94
CA ASN A 62 17.87 7.31 -5.78
C ASN A 62 19.28 7.71 -6.26
N LYS A 63 19.81 6.98 -7.24
CA LYS A 63 21.17 7.26 -7.76
C LYS A 63 21.19 8.60 -8.48
N TYR A 64 22.23 9.40 -8.23
CA TYR A 64 22.48 10.70 -8.88
C TYR A 64 21.45 11.80 -8.60
N GLY A 65 20.43 11.53 -7.76
CA GLY A 65 19.41 12.48 -7.36
C GLY A 65 19.67 13.08 -5.98
N ALA A 66 18.69 13.83 -5.48
CA ALA A 66 18.66 14.30 -4.10
C ALA A 66 17.34 13.87 -3.46
N THR A 67 17.41 13.41 -2.22
CA THR A 67 16.23 13.00 -1.45
C THR A 67 16.12 13.90 -0.23
N PHE A 68 14.93 14.42 0.02
CA PHE A 68 14.64 15.32 1.13
C PHE A 68 13.55 14.71 1.99
N VAL A 69 13.59 14.94 3.30
CA VAL A 69 12.61 14.42 4.24
C VAL A 69 12.00 15.53 5.08
N ALA A 70 10.71 15.41 5.35
CA ALA A 70 10.03 16.22 6.35
C ALA A 70 8.79 15.52 6.87
N GLN A 71 8.63 15.49 8.19
CA GLN A 71 7.55 14.76 8.84
C GLN A 71 6.17 15.36 8.52
N GLY A 72 6.05 16.69 8.47
CA GLY A 72 4.78 17.39 8.22
C GLY A 72 3.83 17.40 9.43
N CYS A 73 3.45 16.22 9.92
CA CYS A 73 2.59 16.06 11.11
C CYS A 73 2.90 14.78 11.88
N ASP A 74 2.33 14.65 13.08
CA ASP A 74 2.36 13.42 13.85
C ASP A 74 1.04 12.63 13.71
N VAL A 75 1.11 11.31 13.88
CA VAL A 75 -0.04 10.40 13.77
C VAL A 75 -1.13 10.72 14.80
N SER A 76 -0.71 11.12 16.01
CA SER A 76 -1.59 11.26 17.17
C SER A 76 -1.92 12.72 17.52
N SER A 77 -1.24 13.69 16.88
CA SER A 77 -1.35 15.12 17.16
C SER A 77 -2.23 15.88 16.16
N ASN A 78 -2.89 16.93 16.62
CA ASN A 78 -3.60 17.90 15.79
C ASN A 78 -2.73 19.12 15.39
N SER A 79 -1.43 19.13 15.71
CA SER A 79 -0.56 20.23 15.33
C SER A 79 -0.32 20.24 13.81
N THR A 80 -0.32 21.44 13.24
CA THR A 80 -0.01 21.70 11.83
C THR A 80 1.31 22.43 11.64
N ASP A 81 2.12 22.57 12.70
CA ASP A 81 3.33 23.41 12.70
C ASP A 81 4.38 22.93 11.69
N GLY A 82 4.41 21.64 11.38
CA GLY A 82 5.32 21.05 10.39
C GLY A 82 4.83 21.11 8.94
N PHE A 83 3.59 21.57 8.69
CA PHE A 83 3.00 21.57 7.34
C PHE A 83 3.82 22.42 6.38
N ASP A 84 4.17 23.64 6.79
CA ASP A 84 4.83 24.60 5.88
C ASP A 84 6.21 24.13 5.42
N GLU A 85 6.97 23.49 6.32
CA GLU A 85 8.27 22.88 5.99
C GLU A 85 8.10 21.75 4.97
N ALA A 86 7.23 20.80 5.25
CA ALA A 86 7.02 19.64 4.38
C ALA A 86 6.43 20.01 3.03
N LEU A 87 5.48 20.95 2.99
CA LEU A 87 4.91 21.48 1.74
C LEU A 87 5.96 22.30 0.96
N GLY A 88 6.85 23.01 1.65
CA GLY A 88 7.97 23.73 1.04
C GLY A 88 8.91 22.80 0.28
N ILE A 89 9.33 21.71 0.93
CA ILE A 89 10.18 20.66 0.33
C ILE A 89 9.46 19.98 -0.83
N ALA A 90 8.22 19.54 -0.62
CA ALA A 90 7.40 18.88 -1.64
C ALA A 90 7.21 19.74 -2.90
N LYS A 91 7.09 21.06 -2.74
CA LYS A 91 6.93 21.99 -3.86
C LYS A 91 8.17 22.07 -4.76
N THR A 92 9.36 21.90 -4.19
CA THR A 92 10.63 21.94 -4.94
C THR A 92 11.02 20.60 -5.57
N ALA A 93 10.43 19.50 -5.11
CA ALA A 93 10.71 18.17 -5.62
C ALA A 93 10.10 17.91 -7.01
N ASP A 94 10.68 16.94 -7.71
CA ASP A 94 10.18 16.42 -8.98
C ASP A 94 9.07 15.38 -8.74
N VAL A 95 9.17 14.62 -7.66
CA VAL A 95 8.18 13.64 -7.20
C VAL A 95 8.10 13.64 -5.67
N VAL A 96 6.89 13.42 -5.15
CA VAL A 96 6.64 13.35 -3.71
C VAL A 96 6.26 11.92 -3.34
N VAL A 97 6.94 11.35 -2.35
CA VAL A 97 6.55 10.12 -1.68
C VAL A 97 5.87 10.51 -0.37
N LEU A 98 4.55 10.35 -0.30
CA LEU A 98 3.73 10.70 0.85
C LEU A 98 3.53 9.45 1.72
N ALA A 99 4.24 9.37 2.84
CA ALA A 99 4.19 8.24 3.78
C ALA A 99 3.28 8.56 4.98
N ILE A 100 2.10 7.96 5.00
CA ILE A 100 1.01 8.22 5.97
C ILE A 100 0.45 6.91 6.53
N GLY A 101 -0.33 7.00 7.61
CA GLY A 101 -1.04 5.85 8.16
C GLY A 101 -1.21 5.90 9.68
N ILE A 102 -1.09 4.76 10.36
CA ILE A 102 -1.31 4.62 11.80
C ILE A 102 -0.24 3.78 12.49
N ASP A 103 -0.12 3.96 13.80
CA ASP A 103 0.79 3.23 14.67
C ASP A 103 0.06 2.70 15.93
N ASN A 104 0.82 2.09 16.84
CA ASN A 104 0.32 1.49 18.07
C ASN A 104 -0.29 2.50 19.07
N THR A 105 -0.20 3.81 18.80
CA THR A 105 -0.90 4.85 19.59
C THR A 105 -2.38 4.93 19.22
N ILE A 106 -2.73 4.54 18.00
CA ILE A 106 -4.09 4.60 17.45
C ILE A 106 -4.79 3.24 17.57
N GLU A 107 -4.12 2.15 17.16
CA GLU A 107 -4.67 0.78 17.26
C GLU A 107 -3.69 -0.16 17.96
N ARG A 108 -4.17 -0.91 18.96
CA ARG A 108 -3.40 -1.96 19.62
C ARG A 108 -4.32 -2.92 20.37
N GLU A 109 -3.74 -3.97 20.95
CA GLU A 109 -4.49 -4.85 21.85
C GLU A 109 -5.16 -4.05 22.98
N GLY A 110 -6.48 -4.24 23.11
CA GLY A 110 -7.31 -3.53 24.09
C GLY A 110 -7.66 -2.08 23.72
N GLN A 111 -7.31 -1.63 22.50
CA GLN A 111 -7.67 -0.33 21.98
C GLN A 111 -8.06 -0.46 20.49
N ASP A 112 -9.35 -0.71 20.27
CA ASP A 112 -9.95 -0.60 18.95
C ASP A 112 -10.02 0.87 18.53
N ARG A 113 -10.08 1.09 17.21
CA ARG A 113 -10.31 2.43 16.65
C ARG A 113 -11.79 2.77 16.68
N ASP A 114 -12.08 4.02 17.01
CA ASP A 114 -13.44 4.57 16.90
C ASP A 114 -13.77 5.02 15.45
N ASP A 115 -12.74 5.18 14.61
CA ASP A 115 -12.85 5.70 13.25
C ASP A 115 -11.91 4.92 12.30
N THR A 116 -12.34 4.73 11.06
CA THR A 116 -11.57 4.07 9.98
C THR A 116 -10.78 5.04 9.11
N ALA A 117 -11.07 6.36 9.16
CA ALA A 117 -10.33 7.37 8.42
C ALA A 117 -8.89 7.56 8.94
N LEU A 118 -8.08 8.30 8.18
CA LEU A 118 -6.75 8.72 8.63
C LEU A 118 -6.89 9.61 9.88
N PRO A 119 -6.06 9.40 10.92
CA PRO A 119 -6.27 10.09 12.16
C PRO A 119 -5.79 11.54 12.08
N ARG A 120 -6.45 12.39 12.89
CA ARG A 120 -6.05 13.77 13.15
C ARG A 120 -5.97 14.60 11.86
N VAL A 121 -4.87 15.29 11.63
CA VAL A 121 -4.65 16.23 10.52
C VAL A 121 -3.94 15.58 9.33
N GLN A 122 -3.74 14.25 9.34
CA GLN A 122 -3.03 13.57 8.26
C GLN A 122 -3.75 13.66 6.91
N GLU A 123 -5.08 13.56 6.90
CA GLU A 123 -5.86 13.70 5.67
C GLU A 123 -5.74 15.12 5.10
N ASP A 124 -5.89 16.14 5.94
CA ASP A 124 -5.70 17.54 5.54
C ASP A 124 -4.28 17.79 4.99
N PHE A 125 -3.27 17.18 5.60
CA PHE A 125 -1.89 17.24 5.13
C PHE A 125 -1.75 16.59 3.74
N ALA A 126 -2.29 15.38 3.57
CA ALA A 126 -2.28 14.66 2.29
C ALA A 126 -2.97 15.46 1.18
N LEU A 127 -4.14 16.04 1.45
CA LEU A 127 -4.87 16.88 0.51
C LEU A 127 -4.07 18.12 0.09
N LYS A 128 -3.36 18.76 1.03
CA LYS A 128 -2.48 19.90 0.72
C LYS A 128 -1.27 19.50 -0.13
N VAL A 129 -0.69 18.33 0.11
CA VAL A 129 0.39 17.79 -0.73
C VAL A 129 -0.11 17.51 -2.14
N LEU A 130 -1.27 16.87 -2.29
CA LEU A 130 -1.90 16.60 -3.58
C LEU A 130 -2.25 17.88 -4.35
N ALA A 131 -2.68 18.92 -3.64
CA ALA A 131 -2.99 20.23 -4.22
C ALA A 131 -1.76 20.96 -4.83
N LEU A 132 -0.53 20.50 -4.55
CA LEU A 132 0.68 21.06 -5.18
C LEU A 132 0.79 20.70 -6.67
N GLY A 133 0.05 19.70 -7.15
CA GLY A 133 0.07 19.25 -8.55
C GLY A 133 1.38 18.57 -8.96
N LYS A 134 2.14 18.08 -7.97
CA LYS A 134 3.34 17.25 -8.20
C LYS A 134 2.92 15.79 -8.38
N PRO A 135 3.71 14.97 -9.10
CA PRO A 135 3.52 13.53 -9.06
C PRO A 135 3.63 13.01 -7.62
N VAL A 136 2.61 12.30 -7.14
CA VAL A 136 2.55 11.76 -5.77
C VAL A 136 2.47 10.25 -5.77
N VAL A 137 3.37 9.61 -5.04
CA VAL A 137 3.32 8.20 -4.64
C VAL A 137 2.91 8.15 -3.18
N MET A 138 1.68 7.72 -2.89
CA MET A 138 1.18 7.57 -1.53
C MET A 138 1.56 6.19 -1.00
N VAL A 139 2.20 6.14 0.16
CA VAL A 139 2.58 4.93 0.87
C VAL A 139 1.82 4.87 2.18
N MET A 140 1.00 3.83 2.33
CA MET A 140 0.20 3.57 3.52
C MET A 140 0.91 2.58 4.43
N VAL A 141 1.13 2.99 5.69
CA VAL A 141 1.72 2.15 6.75
C VAL A 141 0.72 2.06 7.92
N ASN A 142 0.13 0.89 8.10
CA ASN A 142 -0.97 0.66 9.02
C ASN A 142 -1.12 -0.84 9.34
N GLY A 143 -1.70 -1.20 10.48
CA GLY A 143 -2.04 -2.60 10.76
C GLY A 143 -3.38 -2.99 10.14
N GLY A 144 -4.45 -2.33 10.58
CA GLY A 144 -5.80 -2.49 10.03
C GLY A 144 -6.02 -1.65 8.78
N GLY A 145 -7.09 -1.95 8.03
CA GLY A 145 -7.48 -1.16 6.87
C GLY A 145 -7.87 0.27 7.25
N LEU A 146 -7.50 1.23 6.41
CA LEU A 146 -7.88 2.63 6.51
C LEU A 146 -8.83 3.00 5.38
N ALA A 147 -9.85 3.78 5.71
CA ALA A 147 -10.71 4.40 4.72
C ALA A 147 -9.94 5.55 4.07
N ILE A 148 -9.86 5.52 2.74
CA ILE A 148 -9.12 6.50 1.92
C ILE A 148 -10.00 7.10 0.83
N ASP A 149 -11.33 7.09 1.01
CA ASP A 149 -12.31 7.54 0.02
C ASP A 149 -12.00 8.95 -0.51
N ASN A 150 -11.56 9.85 0.37
CA ASN A 150 -11.24 11.24 0.03
C ASN A 150 -9.88 11.40 -0.67
N LEU A 151 -9.01 10.38 -0.61
CA LEU A 151 -7.66 10.42 -1.16
C LEU A 151 -7.48 9.53 -2.39
N ILE A 152 -8.34 8.52 -2.61
CA ILE A 152 -8.10 7.45 -3.59
C ILE A 152 -7.89 7.93 -5.04
N ASP A 153 -8.52 9.04 -5.43
CA ASP A 153 -8.44 9.60 -6.78
C ASP A 153 -7.30 10.63 -6.95
N GLY A 154 -6.57 10.97 -5.89
CA GLY A 154 -5.57 12.04 -5.90
C GLY A 154 -4.17 11.61 -6.32
N PRO A 155 -3.53 10.64 -5.64
CA PRO A 155 -2.18 10.19 -5.92
C PRO A 155 -2.06 9.48 -7.28
N ASN A 156 -0.90 9.61 -7.92
CA ASN A 156 -0.59 8.90 -9.16
C ASN A 156 -0.28 7.42 -8.92
N ALA A 157 0.21 7.08 -7.73
CA ALA A 157 0.34 5.70 -7.29
C ALA A 157 0.02 5.57 -5.80
N ILE A 158 -0.58 4.44 -5.43
CA ILE A 158 -0.88 4.12 -4.03
C ILE A 158 -0.31 2.75 -3.71
N ILE A 159 0.55 2.69 -2.69
CA ILE A 159 1.17 1.46 -2.18
C ILE A 159 0.71 1.24 -0.75
N GLU A 160 0.10 0.08 -0.49
CA GLU A 160 -0.23 -0.40 0.84
C GLU A 160 0.90 -1.31 1.35
N ALA A 161 1.61 -0.84 2.37
CA ALA A 161 2.74 -1.53 2.98
C ALA A 161 2.39 -2.25 4.30
N PHE A 162 1.19 -2.03 4.83
CA PHE A 162 0.76 -2.47 6.15
C PHE A 162 1.79 -2.16 7.24
N ASN A 163 2.20 -3.14 8.05
CA ASN A 163 3.33 -3.05 8.97
C ASN A 163 4.57 -3.69 8.29
N PRO A 164 5.42 -2.90 7.60
CA PRO A 164 6.50 -3.41 6.78
C PRO A 164 7.67 -4.02 7.58
N ALA A 165 7.74 -3.74 8.89
CA ALA A 165 8.82 -4.15 9.78
C ALA A 165 10.22 -3.77 9.24
N VAL A 166 11.27 -4.46 9.69
CA VAL A 166 12.68 -4.08 9.48
C VAL A 166 13.09 -4.02 8.01
N MET A 167 12.67 -5.00 7.19
CA MET A 167 13.11 -5.11 5.78
C MET A 167 12.16 -4.45 4.78
N GLY A 168 10.98 -4.02 5.23
CA GLY A 168 9.96 -3.54 4.31
C GLY A 168 10.27 -2.19 3.67
N PRO A 169 10.91 -1.20 4.34
CA PRO A 169 11.35 0.03 3.68
C PRO A 169 12.30 -0.22 2.51
N LYS A 170 13.24 -1.16 2.67
CA LYS A 170 14.13 -1.58 1.57
C LYS A 170 13.35 -2.23 0.43
N ALA A 171 12.42 -3.13 0.74
CA ALA A 171 11.57 -3.76 -0.27
C ALA A 171 10.70 -2.72 -1.01
N LEU A 172 10.23 -1.69 -0.30
CA LEU A 172 9.44 -0.59 -0.84
C LEU A 172 10.25 0.23 -1.83
N ALA A 173 11.47 0.62 -1.46
CA ALA A 173 12.35 1.35 -2.37
C ALA A 173 12.65 0.52 -3.63
N LEU A 174 12.98 -0.76 -3.49
CA LEU A 174 13.22 -1.65 -4.64
C LEU A 174 12.00 -1.77 -5.56
N GLN A 175 10.78 -1.77 -5.02
CA GLN A 175 9.55 -1.77 -5.80
C GLN A 175 9.30 -0.42 -6.50
N ILE A 176 9.50 0.69 -5.80
CA ILE A 176 9.31 2.05 -6.32
C ILE A 176 10.26 2.33 -7.50
N TYR A 177 11.52 1.87 -7.43
CA TYR A 177 12.50 2.00 -8.50
C TYR A 177 12.46 0.87 -9.54
N GLY A 178 11.57 -0.12 -9.35
CA GLY A 178 11.41 -1.24 -10.28
C GLY A 178 12.58 -2.24 -10.31
N SER A 179 13.49 -2.16 -9.34
CA SER A 179 14.59 -3.13 -9.14
C SER A 179 14.06 -4.53 -8.79
N GLU A 180 12.90 -4.61 -8.13
CA GLU A 180 12.17 -5.86 -7.91
C GLU A 180 10.68 -5.70 -8.24
N ASN A 181 10.10 -6.74 -8.85
CA ASN A 181 8.67 -6.80 -9.15
C ASN A 181 7.96 -7.79 -8.23
N ARG A 182 7.77 -7.41 -6.96
CA ARG A 182 6.96 -8.18 -5.99
C ARG A 182 5.59 -7.53 -5.86
N GLN A 183 4.55 -8.35 -5.83
CA GLN A 183 3.17 -7.88 -5.69
C GLN A 183 2.42 -8.69 -4.64
N GLY A 184 1.89 -7.99 -3.66
CA GLY A 184 0.83 -8.48 -2.79
C GLY A 184 -0.52 -8.37 -3.48
N LYS A 185 -1.47 -9.17 -3.00
CA LYS A 185 -2.90 -8.95 -3.20
C LYS A 185 -3.51 -8.66 -1.83
N LEU A 186 -4.54 -7.83 -1.80
CA LEU A 186 -5.17 -7.42 -0.56
C LEU A 186 -5.82 -8.62 0.16
N PRO A 187 -5.42 -8.94 1.40
CA PRO A 187 -5.96 -10.07 2.15
C PRO A 187 -7.25 -9.73 2.92
N VAL A 188 -7.61 -8.45 2.99
CA VAL A 188 -8.75 -7.91 3.74
C VAL A 188 -9.58 -7.01 2.83
N THR A 189 -10.79 -6.62 3.24
CA THR A 189 -11.55 -5.59 2.54
C THR A 189 -11.22 -4.23 3.15
N LEU A 190 -10.93 -3.23 2.32
CA LEU A 190 -10.93 -1.83 2.76
C LEU A 190 -12.36 -1.31 2.63
N TYR A 191 -12.91 -0.85 3.75
CA TYR A 191 -14.27 -0.33 3.79
C TYR A 191 -14.27 1.18 3.58
N PRO A 192 -15.31 1.74 2.94
CA PRO A 192 -15.50 3.18 2.92
C PRO A 192 -15.71 3.70 4.34
N HIS A 193 -15.37 4.96 4.58
CA HIS A 193 -15.50 5.60 5.90
C HIS A 193 -16.90 5.45 6.48
N SER A 194 -17.94 5.67 5.66
CA SER A 194 -19.36 5.55 6.02
C SER A 194 -19.78 4.19 6.61
N PHE A 195 -19.01 3.12 6.39
CA PHE A 195 -19.37 1.78 6.86
C PHE A 195 -19.55 1.69 8.39
N ILE A 196 -18.81 2.51 9.15
CA ILE A 196 -18.91 2.54 10.63
C ILE A 196 -20.28 3.01 11.13
N GLU A 197 -21.00 3.80 10.31
CA GLU A 197 -22.35 4.28 10.63
C GLU A 197 -23.43 3.31 10.16
N GLU A 198 -23.14 2.53 9.11
CA GLU A 198 -24.10 1.58 8.52
C GLU A 198 -24.24 0.29 9.34
N GLN A 199 -23.16 -0.18 9.96
CA GLN A 199 -23.14 -1.44 10.70
C GLN A 199 -22.48 -1.27 12.08
N PRO A 200 -23.21 -1.52 13.18
CA PRO A 200 -22.60 -1.59 14.50
C PRO A 200 -21.56 -2.72 14.54
N MET A 201 -20.32 -2.42 14.89
CA MET A 201 -19.23 -3.43 14.96
C MET A 201 -19.48 -4.55 15.98
N THR A 202 -20.43 -4.34 16.91
CA THR A 202 -20.87 -5.36 17.87
C THR A 202 -21.98 -6.28 17.33
N ASN A 203 -22.49 -6.01 16.12
CA ASN A 203 -23.52 -6.82 15.49
C ASN A 203 -22.87 -7.97 14.70
N TYR A 204 -23.09 -9.19 15.18
CA TYR A 204 -22.61 -10.42 14.53
C TYR A 204 -23.68 -11.12 13.69
N ASP A 205 -24.82 -10.46 13.45
CA ASP A 205 -25.85 -11.00 12.58
C ASP A 205 -25.44 -10.93 11.10
N MET A 206 -24.92 -12.05 10.62
CA MET A 206 -24.48 -12.22 9.23
C MET A 206 -25.64 -12.30 8.22
N SER A 207 -26.90 -12.30 8.68
CA SER A 207 -28.08 -12.39 7.81
C SER A 207 -28.58 -11.03 7.30
N LEU A 208 -28.16 -9.95 7.93
CA LEU A 208 -28.56 -8.58 7.59
C LEU A 208 -27.55 -7.95 6.65
N SER A 209 -28.01 -7.31 5.56
CA SER A 209 -27.14 -6.58 4.63
C SER A 209 -26.40 -5.44 5.35
N PRO A 210 -25.10 -5.21 5.05
CA PRO A 210 -24.27 -5.89 4.05
C PRO A 210 -23.68 -7.25 4.49
N GLY A 211 -23.86 -7.66 5.75
CA GLY A 211 -23.80 -9.09 6.14
C GLY A 211 -22.48 -9.78 5.87
N GLY A 212 -21.40 -9.29 6.49
CA GLY A 212 -20.06 -9.83 6.37
C GLY A 212 -19.15 -9.04 5.42
N PRO A 213 -17.90 -9.48 5.24
CA PRO A 213 -16.93 -8.78 4.39
C PRO A 213 -17.39 -8.77 2.93
N THR A 214 -18.10 -7.71 2.57
CA THR A 214 -18.48 -7.41 1.20
C THR A 214 -17.58 -6.29 0.71
N VAL A 215 -16.91 -6.57 -0.41
CA VAL A 215 -16.13 -5.61 -1.18
C VAL A 215 -17.11 -4.60 -1.79
N ILE A 216 -17.25 -3.43 -1.15
CA ILE A 216 -17.98 -2.30 -1.72
C ILE A 216 -16.93 -1.33 -2.26
N THR A 217 -16.86 -1.22 -3.59
CA THR A 217 -16.01 -0.26 -4.29
C THR A 217 -16.79 0.47 -5.38
N LYS A 218 -16.21 1.59 -5.83
CA LYS A 218 -16.73 2.59 -6.78
C LYS A 218 -17.37 2.01 -8.03
N ASP A 219 -16.94 0.81 -8.44
CA ASP A 219 -17.63 -0.07 -9.37
C ASP A 219 -17.58 -1.49 -8.81
N SER A 220 -18.74 -2.10 -8.60
CA SER A 220 -18.96 -3.45 -8.05
C SER A 220 -18.16 -4.56 -8.77
N HIS A 221 -16.88 -4.71 -8.43
CA HIS A 221 -16.02 -5.83 -8.83
C HIS A 221 -15.46 -6.49 -7.57
N PRO A 222 -15.98 -7.67 -7.17
CA PRO A 222 -15.48 -8.40 -6.03
C PRO A 222 -14.14 -9.06 -6.39
N GLY A 223 -13.09 -8.69 -5.65
CA GLY A 223 -11.86 -9.46 -5.56
C GLY A 223 -10.80 -9.15 -6.62
N ALA A 224 -10.04 -8.07 -6.44
CA ALA A 224 -8.59 -8.00 -6.66
C ALA A 224 -8.13 -6.52 -6.67
N PHE A 225 -7.99 -5.91 -5.49
CA PHE A 225 -7.34 -4.59 -5.35
C PHE A 225 -5.82 -4.72 -5.35
N ALA A 226 -5.26 -5.28 -6.43
CA ALA A 226 -3.93 -4.86 -6.81
C ALA A 226 -3.90 -4.75 -8.32
N THR A 227 -3.64 -3.55 -8.82
CA THR A 227 -3.31 -3.36 -10.23
C THR A 227 -2.11 -4.24 -10.57
N ASP A 228 -2.08 -4.71 -11.82
CA ASP A 228 -0.93 -5.43 -12.33
C ASP A 228 0.36 -4.63 -12.14
N SER A 229 1.47 -5.34 -12.12
CA SER A 229 2.82 -4.83 -11.92
C SER A 229 3.08 -3.44 -12.50
N VAL A 230 3.97 -2.72 -11.83
CA VAL A 230 4.68 -1.56 -12.40
C VAL A 230 5.26 -1.84 -13.80
N LEU A 231 5.59 -3.11 -14.10
CA LEU A 231 6.36 -3.53 -15.28
C LEU A 231 5.67 -4.53 -16.23
N LEU A 232 4.60 -5.22 -15.83
CA LEU A 232 4.00 -6.33 -16.60
C LEU A 232 2.48 -6.29 -16.50
N ILE A 233 1.81 -6.55 -17.62
CA ILE A 233 0.36 -6.76 -17.71
C ILE A 233 0.10 -8.25 -17.90
N PHE A 234 -0.87 -8.82 -17.17
CA PHE A 234 -1.25 -10.22 -17.33
C PHE A 234 -2.54 -10.32 -18.12
N ALA A 235 -2.55 -11.18 -19.14
CA ALA A 235 -3.76 -11.60 -19.82
C ALA A 235 -4.14 -13.02 -19.38
N LEU A 236 -5.35 -13.15 -18.83
CA LEU A 236 -5.91 -14.44 -18.42
C LEU A 236 -6.80 -14.98 -19.53
N GLU A 237 -6.46 -16.15 -20.06
CA GLU A 237 -7.29 -16.88 -21.03
C GLU A 237 -7.69 -18.24 -20.44
N CYS A 238 -9.01 -18.48 -20.36
CA CYS A 238 -9.53 -19.77 -19.93
C CYS A 238 -9.45 -20.78 -21.08
N GLU A 239 -8.62 -21.81 -20.91
CA GLU A 239 -8.39 -22.79 -21.97
C GLU A 239 -9.40 -23.94 -21.94
N ASN A 240 -9.76 -24.45 -20.76
CA ASN A 240 -10.75 -25.52 -20.60
C ASN A 240 -11.27 -25.62 -19.15
N SER A 241 -12.55 -25.94 -18.98
CA SER A 241 -13.11 -26.42 -17.70
C SER A 241 -13.82 -27.75 -17.93
N LYS A 242 -13.52 -28.75 -17.10
CA LYS A 242 -14.18 -30.07 -17.14
C LYS A 242 -14.71 -30.42 -15.76
N ARG A 243 -15.97 -30.87 -15.73
CA ARG A 243 -16.66 -31.37 -14.55
C ARG A 243 -16.62 -32.90 -14.59
N GLU A 244 -16.02 -33.53 -13.60
CA GLU A 244 -16.04 -34.99 -13.45
C GLU A 244 -16.91 -35.38 -12.24
N LYS A 245 -17.98 -36.13 -12.50
CA LYS A 245 -18.87 -36.70 -11.48
C LYS A 245 -18.29 -38.06 -11.03
N LYS A 246 -17.88 -38.21 -9.77
CA LYS A 246 -17.46 -39.50 -9.21
C LYS A 246 -18.59 -40.14 -8.41
N GLY A 247 -19.53 -40.78 -9.13
CA GLY A 247 -20.53 -41.69 -8.57
C GLY A 247 -21.58 -41.06 -7.64
N GLU A 248 -22.73 -41.72 -7.51
CA GLU A 248 -23.80 -41.36 -6.56
C GLU A 248 -23.84 -42.42 -5.46
N GLU A 249 -23.29 -42.11 -4.28
CA GLU A 249 -23.65 -42.82 -3.05
C GLU A 249 -24.47 -41.90 -2.16
N GLN A 250 -25.52 -42.47 -1.55
CA GLN A 250 -26.49 -41.75 -0.73
C GLN A 250 -25.78 -40.90 0.33
N PHE A 251 -25.93 -39.57 0.20
CA PHE A 251 -25.54 -38.49 1.11
C PHE A 251 -24.23 -37.71 0.86
N GLN A 252 -23.39 -38.00 -0.12
CA GLN A 252 -22.29 -37.08 -0.51
C GLN A 252 -22.03 -37.08 -2.03
N ASP A 253 -22.36 -35.98 -2.70
CA ASP A 253 -21.89 -35.70 -4.06
C ASP A 253 -20.42 -35.28 -4.00
N PHE A 254 -19.51 -36.20 -4.35
CA PHE A 254 -18.10 -35.87 -4.56
C PHE A 254 -17.88 -35.44 -6.02
N GLU A 255 -18.03 -34.15 -6.28
CA GLU A 255 -17.65 -33.55 -7.56
C GLU A 255 -16.25 -32.93 -7.46
N THR A 256 -15.38 -33.25 -8.41
CA THR A 256 -14.09 -32.57 -8.56
C THR A 256 -14.12 -31.74 -9.83
N TYR A 257 -13.85 -30.45 -9.69
CA TYR A 257 -13.77 -29.52 -10.81
C TYR A 257 -12.29 -29.32 -11.16
N GLN A 258 -11.91 -29.69 -12.37
CA GLN A 258 -10.58 -29.40 -12.89
C GLN A 258 -10.70 -28.31 -13.95
N SER A 259 -10.03 -27.18 -13.70
CA SER A 259 -9.92 -26.07 -14.64
C SER A 259 -8.44 -25.82 -14.94
N SER A 260 -8.16 -25.43 -16.19
CA SER A 260 -6.84 -24.98 -16.62
C SER A 260 -6.96 -23.57 -17.20
N LEU A 261 -6.17 -22.66 -16.64
CA LEU A 261 -6.08 -21.27 -17.05
C LEU A 261 -4.68 -21.03 -17.61
N SER A 262 -4.59 -20.39 -18.77
CA SER A 262 -3.32 -19.88 -19.29
C SER A 262 -3.15 -18.43 -18.89
N ILE A 263 -1.99 -18.15 -18.28
CA ILE A 263 -1.59 -16.79 -17.91
C ILE A 263 -0.53 -16.36 -18.92
N LYS A 264 -0.87 -15.42 -19.80
CA LYS A 264 0.09 -14.82 -20.71
C LYS A 264 0.64 -13.54 -20.10
N ILE A 265 1.97 -13.44 -20.08
CA ILE A 265 2.65 -12.21 -19.69
C ILE A 265 2.74 -11.35 -20.95
N LEU A 266 2.02 -10.24 -20.97
CA LEU A 266 2.17 -9.21 -21.99
C LEU A 266 3.27 -8.27 -21.50
N VAL A 267 4.49 -8.50 -21.97
CA VAL A 267 5.59 -7.57 -21.74
C VAL A 267 5.30 -6.33 -22.59
N GLY A 268 4.84 -5.24 -21.95
CA GLY A 268 4.78 -3.94 -22.60
C GLY A 268 6.19 -3.54 -23.06
N GLU A 269 6.32 -2.97 -24.25
CA GLU A 269 7.61 -2.58 -24.82
C GLU A 269 8.43 -1.76 -23.82
N ILE A 270 9.46 -2.39 -23.26
CA ILE A 270 10.54 -1.69 -22.58
C ILE A 270 11.26 -0.93 -23.68
N TYR A 271 11.10 0.40 -23.72
CA TYR A 271 12.01 1.25 -24.48
C TYR A 271 13.40 1.15 -23.84
N MET A 272 14.16 0.14 -24.25
CA MET A 272 15.60 0.04 -24.05
C MET A 272 16.26 1.17 -24.84
N LEU A 273 16.47 2.32 -24.19
CA LEU A 273 17.51 3.23 -24.65
C LEU A 273 18.86 2.58 -24.35
N SER A 274 19.56 2.25 -25.45
CA SER A 274 20.86 1.58 -25.58
C SER A 274 20.82 0.04 -25.56
N GLY A 275 20.95 -0.52 -26.76
CA GLY A 275 20.88 -1.94 -27.03
C GLY A 275 22.12 -2.70 -26.60
N THR A 276 21.89 -3.73 -25.80
CA THR A 276 22.53 -5.06 -25.95
C THR A 276 21.68 -6.06 -25.15
N PRO A 277 21.16 -7.14 -25.75
CA PRO A 277 20.41 -8.15 -25.00
C PRO A 277 21.37 -9.06 -24.21
N LEU A 278 21.11 -9.20 -22.90
CA LEU A 278 21.66 -10.28 -22.09
C LEU A 278 20.85 -11.56 -22.36
N SER A 279 21.53 -12.56 -22.90
CA SER A 279 21.03 -13.93 -23.01
C SER A 279 20.93 -14.59 -21.63
N ILE A 280 19.85 -15.34 -21.44
CA ILE A 280 19.48 -16.15 -20.26
C ILE A 280 20.67 -16.99 -19.77
#